data_AF-A0A951EE58-F1
#
_entry.id   AF-A0A951EE58-F1
#
_cell.length_a   1.000
_cell.length_b   1.000
_cell.length_c   1.000
_cell.angle_alpha   90.00
_cell.angle_beta   90.00
_cell.angle_gamma   90.00
#
_symmetry.space_group_name_H-M   'P 1'
#
loop_
_entity.id
_entity.type
_entity.pdbx_description
1 polymer ?
#
loop_
_entity_poly.entity_id
_entity_poly.type
_entity_poly.pdbx_seq_one_letter_code
_entity_poly.pdbx_strand_id
1 'polypeptide(L)'
;MFPKHVSDETVSSISLPLLCPMVVFGDASRLLCPRRSLGALAAELAAIEAGSPGITTHGRLVGIFIEAAELAQGLADAEFEAAGQDCPSPTRESSARLLMALARGIWRSWENGLKAPRSGAALSALRELAALDLPDEVLCARPEGFAFYAVYPEAYLRAAADLTADSARVVGIRSIGLGLAALVAARLSASPPVSIRPIGHPFDRRLSIRDDLADAILRDEPGAFAIVDEGPGLSGSSFGAVADFLEEHGVSRRRIHFFPSHDGDPGPQVKTRHRHRWRNAPRHTIGFDDLALRPQQPWQGLRAWVADLAETAPASLDDISGGRWRALRYRQEADWPPAHVQQERRKFLLRGEAGGTLLVKFAGLGRYGERKLERAHALSEAGFIPKVVAYRHGFL
;
A
#
# COMPACT_ATOMS: atom_id res chain seq x y z
N MET A 1 -15.52 -62.54 6.43
CA MET A 1 -16.49 -63.60 6.08
C MET A 1 -17.33 -63.05 4.91
N PHE A 2 -17.15 -63.60 3.70
CA PHE A 2 -17.96 -63.34 2.49
C PHE A 2 -19.40 -63.91 2.65
N PRO A 3 -20.40 -63.72 1.75
CA PRO A 3 -20.35 -63.42 0.29
C PRO A 3 -21.42 -62.40 -0.21
N LYS A 4 -21.82 -62.18 -1.49
CA LYS A 4 -21.56 -62.73 -2.86
C LYS A 4 -21.45 -61.57 -3.89
N HIS A 5 -21.03 -61.88 -5.13
CA HIS A 5 -21.22 -61.05 -6.34
C HIS A 5 -22.64 -61.16 -6.95
N VAL A 6 -23.10 -60.07 -7.59
CA VAL A 6 -24.05 -59.98 -8.73
C VAL A 6 -23.67 -58.67 -9.47
N SER A 7 -22.76 -58.72 -10.46
CA SER A 7 -22.97 -58.79 -11.94
C SER A 7 -23.11 -57.42 -12.62
N ASP A 8 -22.49 -57.27 -13.80
CA ASP A 8 -22.52 -56.06 -14.64
C ASP A 8 -23.94 -55.66 -15.08
N GLU A 9 -24.23 -54.36 -15.08
CA GLU A 9 -25.06 -53.73 -16.12
C GLU A 9 -24.92 -52.19 -16.15
N THR A 10 -24.72 -51.64 -17.36
CA THR A 10 -24.84 -50.21 -17.74
C THR A 10 -24.03 -49.15 -16.97
N VAL A 11 -22.87 -48.78 -17.53
CA VAL A 11 -22.25 -47.46 -17.29
C VAL A 11 -23.10 -46.37 -17.97
N SER A 12 -24.12 -45.89 -17.27
CA SER A 12 -24.82 -44.66 -17.64
C SER A 12 -23.96 -43.46 -17.27
N SER A 13 -23.71 -42.56 -18.22
CA SER A 13 -22.84 -41.39 -18.03
C SER A 13 -23.47 -40.38 -17.06
N ILE A 14 -23.13 -40.50 -15.78
CA ILE A 14 -23.36 -39.45 -14.78
C ILE A 14 -22.48 -38.26 -15.15
N SER A 15 -23.07 -37.28 -15.85
CA SER A 15 -22.47 -35.98 -16.04
C SER A 15 -22.32 -35.29 -14.69
N LEU A 16 -21.14 -35.44 -14.08
CA LEU A 16 -20.75 -34.63 -12.93
C LEU A 16 -20.90 -33.15 -13.33
N PRO A 17 -21.66 -32.34 -12.57
CA PRO A 17 -21.77 -30.94 -12.88
C PRO A 17 -20.37 -30.32 -12.82
N LEU A 18 -20.05 -29.48 -13.81
CA LEU A 18 -18.85 -28.65 -13.80
C LEU A 18 -18.85 -27.83 -12.51
N LEU A 19 -18.09 -28.30 -11.52
CA LEU A 19 -17.80 -27.58 -10.29
C LEU A 19 -17.02 -26.33 -10.68
N CYS A 20 -17.74 -25.26 -10.99
CA CYS A 20 -17.16 -23.97 -11.29
C CYS A 20 -16.37 -23.54 -10.04
N PRO A 21 -15.03 -23.47 -10.11
CA PRO A 21 -14.23 -23.23 -8.91
C PRO A 21 -14.55 -21.84 -8.40
N MET A 22 -15.20 -21.77 -7.23
CA MET A 22 -15.50 -20.51 -6.57
C MET A 22 -14.18 -19.86 -6.17
N VAL A 23 -13.74 -18.87 -6.96
CA VAL A 23 -12.57 -18.06 -6.66
C VAL A 23 -12.90 -17.18 -5.45
N VAL A 24 -12.64 -17.70 -4.26
CA VAL A 24 -12.69 -16.91 -3.03
C VAL A 24 -11.54 -15.91 -3.08
N PHE A 25 -11.85 -14.62 -3.05
CA PHE A 25 -10.87 -13.56 -2.85
C PHE A 25 -10.37 -13.60 -1.40
N GLY A 26 -9.35 -14.43 -1.15
CA GLY A 26 -8.63 -14.46 0.12
C GLY A 26 -7.51 -13.43 0.22
N ASP A 27 -7.06 -13.19 1.46
CA ASP A 27 -5.84 -12.44 1.76
C ASP A 27 -4.64 -13.15 1.09
N ALA A 28 -4.10 -12.53 0.04
CA ALA A 28 -3.03 -13.14 -0.74
C ALA A 28 -1.70 -12.91 -0.04
N SER A 29 -1.28 -13.89 0.77
CA SER A 29 0.05 -13.92 1.35
C SER A 29 1.05 -14.61 0.41
N ARG A 30 2.33 -14.19 0.49
CA ARG A 30 3.46 -14.78 -0.22
C ARG A 30 4.53 -15.19 0.78
N LEU A 31 5.01 -16.42 0.65
CA LEU A 31 6.21 -16.88 1.36
C LEU A 31 7.45 -16.28 0.69
N LEU A 32 8.34 -15.69 1.49
CA LEU A 32 9.54 -15.00 1.03
C LEU A 32 10.76 -15.46 1.79
N CYS A 33 11.86 -15.72 1.08
CA CYS A 33 13.18 -15.83 1.69
C CYS A 33 13.78 -14.42 1.93
N PRO A 34 14.03 -13.99 3.18
CA PRO A 34 14.56 -12.65 3.47
C PRO A 34 15.90 -12.37 2.80
N ARG A 35 16.87 -13.29 2.91
CA ARG A 35 18.23 -13.10 2.36
C ARG A 35 18.21 -12.92 0.84
N ARG A 36 17.43 -13.74 0.11
CA ARG A 36 17.23 -13.60 -1.34
C ARG A 36 16.53 -12.29 -1.70
N SER A 37 15.52 -11.89 -0.92
CA SER A 37 14.75 -10.66 -1.16
C SER A 37 15.63 -9.41 -0.98
N LEU A 38 16.44 -9.35 0.08
CA LEU A 38 17.39 -8.26 0.31
C LEU A 38 18.45 -8.20 -0.80
N GLY A 39 18.96 -9.34 -1.27
CA GLY A 39 19.88 -9.39 -2.42
C GLY A 39 19.28 -8.81 -3.70
N ALA A 40 18.02 -9.12 -4.00
CA ALA A 40 17.30 -8.55 -5.14
C ALA A 40 17.07 -7.03 -4.99
N LEU A 41 16.64 -6.57 -3.81
CA LEU A 41 16.46 -5.15 -3.51
C LEU A 41 17.76 -4.35 -3.64
N ALA A 42 18.90 -4.93 -3.26
CA ALA A 42 20.21 -4.29 -3.43
C ALA A 42 20.61 -4.14 -4.91
N ALA A 43 20.34 -5.15 -5.73
CA ALA A 43 20.59 -5.10 -7.17
C ALA A 43 19.71 -4.04 -7.87
N GLU A 44 18.41 -4.01 -7.54
CA GLU A 44 17.47 -3.00 -8.06
C GLU A 44 17.84 -1.58 -7.62
N LEU A 45 18.26 -1.39 -6.36
CA LEU A 45 18.74 -0.09 -5.86
C LEU A 45 19.95 0.44 -6.64
N ALA A 46 20.91 -0.43 -6.98
CA ALA A 46 22.04 -0.06 -7.81
C ALA A 46 21.61 0.27 -9.25
N ALA A 47 20.66 -0.49 -9.80
CA ALA A 47 20.17 -0.30 -11.17
C ALA A 47 19.37 1.01 -11.36
N ILE A 48 18.63 1.48 -10.34
CA ILE A 48 17.90 2.77 -10.44
C ILE A 48 18.79 4.00 -10.24
N GLU A 49 19.91 3.89 -9.52
CA GLU A 49 20.84 5.01 -9.32
C GLU A 49 21.64 5.32 -10.60
N ALA A 50 21.88 4.32 -11.44
CA ALA A 50 22.39 4.48 -12.80
C ALA A 50 21.30 4.85 -13.84
N GLY A 51 20.03 4.93 -13.43
CA GLY A 51 18.89 5.19 -14.31
C GLY A 51 18.72 6.66 -14.68
N SER A 52 18.00 6.93 -15.78
CA SER A 52 17.59 8.29 -16.14
C SER A 52 16.57 8.84 -15.13
N PRO A 53 16.59 10.15 -14.81
CA PRO A 53 15.54 10.81 -14.03
C PRO A 53 14.14 10.63 -14.64
N GLY A 54 13.11 10.78 -13.82
CA GLY A 54 11.71 10.76 -14.25
C GLY A 54 10.85 9.71 -13.54
N ILE A 55 9.56 9.69 -13.91
CA ILE A 55 8.53 8.95 -13.19
C ILE A 55 8.72 7.43 -13.20
N THR A 56 9.35 6.87 -14.24
CA THR A 56 9.64 5.43 -14.33
C THR A 56 10.65 5.01 -13.26
N THR A 57 11.74 5.77 -13.10
CA THR A 57 12.78 5.51 -12.07
C THR A 57 12.25 5.78 -10.67
N HIS A 58 11.43 6.82 -10.50
CA HIS A 58 10.69 7.06 -9.26
C HIS A 58 9.75 5.90 -8.90
N GLY A 59 8.98 5.40 -9.88
CA GLY A 59 8.09 4.26 -9.71
C GLY A 59 8.81 2.95 -9.33
N ARG A 60 10.03 2.73 -9.84
CA ARG A 60 10.88 1.59 -9.42
C ARG A 60 11.37 1.73 -7.99
N LEU A 61 11.80 2.93 -7.56
CA LEU A 61 12.13 3.20 -6.15
C LEU A 61 10.95 2.92 -5.21
N VAL A 62 9.75 3.31 -5.63
CA VAL A 62 8.49 3.03 -4.91
C VAL A 62 8.20 1.53 -4.87
N GLY A 63 8.46 0.79 -5.95
CA GLY A 63 8.38 -0.68 -5.97
C GLY A 63 9.32 -1.33 -4.95
N ILE A 64 10.60 -0.95 -4.95
CA ILE A 64 11.62 -1.41 -3.99
C ILE A 64 11.17 -1.12 -2.54
N PHE A 65 10.63 0.07 -2.28
CA PHE A 65 10.10 0.42 -0.97
C PHE A 65 8.92 -0.45 -0.54
N ILE A 66 7.98 -0.73 -1.44
CA ILE A 66 6.83 -1.61 -1.17
C ILE A 66 7.29 -3.03 -0.83
N GLU A 67 8.24 -3.57 -1.60
CA GLU A 67 8.78 -4.91 -1.36
C GLU A 67 9.62 -5.00 -0.06
N ALA A 68 10.37 -3.94 0.27
CA ALA A 68 11.03 -3.83 1.56
C ALA A 68 10.03 -3.73 2.73
N ALA A 69 8.92 -3.01 2.54
CA ALA A 69 7.88 -2.85 3.57
C ALA A 69 7.12 -4.15 3.85
N GLU A 70 6.83 -4.93 2.80
CA GLU A 70 6.28 -6.29 2.95
C GLU A 70 7.25 -7.21 3.69
N LEU A 71 8.53 -7.21 3.32
CA LEU A 71 9.53 -8.04 4.00
C LEU A 71 9.67 -7.64 5.49
N ALA A 72 9.69 -6.34 5.79
CA ALA A 72 9.72 -5.83 7.16
C ALA A 72 8.47 -6.24 7.96
N GLN A 73 7.29 -6.25 7.34
CA GLN A 73 6.05 -6.76 7.94
C GLN A 73 6.16 -8.28 8.20
N GLY A 74 6.64 -9.06 7.25
CA GLY A 74 6.80 -10.52 7.40
C GLY A 74 7.77 -10.88 8.53
N LEU A 75 8.92 -10.19 8.61
CA LEU A 75 9.89 -10.35 9.69
C LEU A 75 9.29 -9.98 11.05
N ALA A 76 8.62 -8.83 11.15
CA ALA A 76 7.99 -8.41 12.41
C ALA A 76 6.83 -9.34 12.84
N ASP A 77 6.08 -9.91 11.89
CA ASP A 77 5.02 -10.89 12.14
C ASP A 77 5.58 -12.22 12.64
N ALA A 78 6.66 -12.75 12.04
CA ALA A 78 7.32 -13.96 12.52
C ALA A 78 7.85 -13.80 13.96
N GLU A 79 8.46 -12.66 14.29
CA GLU A 79 8.88 -12.36 15.68
C GLU A 79 7.69 -12.21 16.64
N PHE A 80 6.56 -11.69 16.18
CA PHE A 80 5.35 -11.56 17.00
C PHE A 80 4.71 -12.93 17.27
N GLU A 81 4.70 -13.82 16.27
CA GLU A 81 4.25 -15.20 16.40
C GLU A 81 5.13 -15.99 17.39
N ALA A 82 6.45 -15.81 17.31
CA ALA A 82 7.39 -16.43 18.25
C ALA A 82 7.29 -15.89 19.70
N ALA A 83 7.01 -14.59 19.88
CA ALA A 83 6.99 -13.94 21.19
C ALA A 83 5.60 -13.83 21.85
N GLY A 84 4.52 -14.00 21.08
CA GLY A 84 3.13 -13.76 21.52
C GLY A 84 2.76 -12.28 21.76
N GLN A 85 3.71 -11.37 21.61
CA GLN A 85 3.56 -9.94 21.87
C GLN A 85 4.58 -9.10 21.10
N ASP A 86 4.31 -7.81 20.96
CA ASP A 86 5.21 -6.84 20.36
C ASP A 86 6.37 -6.51 21.29
N CYS A 87 7.59 -6.78 20.82
CA CYS A 87 8.85 -6.56 21.55
C CYS A 87 9.80 -5.68 20.71
N PRO A 88 10.79 -5.00 21.33
CA PRO A 88 11.94 -4.46 20.59
C PRO A 88 12.80 -5.61 20.03
N SER A 89 13.31 -5.45 18.81
CA SER A 89 14.29 -6.38 18.22
C SER A 89 15.25 -5.66 17.26
N PRO A 90 16.49 -6.17 17.09
CA PRO A 90 17.43 -5.63 16.09
C PRO A 90 16.88 -5.71 14.65
N THR A 91 16.09 -6.73 14.35
CA THR A 91 15.46 -6.95 13.03
C THR A 91 14.43 -5.87 12.73
N ARG A 92 13.55 -5.56 13.69
CA ARG A 92 12.55 -4.48 13.58
C ARG A 92 13.22 -3.12 13.42
N GLU A 93 14.23 -2.84 14.24
CA GLU A 93 14.93 -1.57 14.21
C GLU A 93 15.69 -1.37 12.89
N SER A 94 16.42 -2.38 12.42
CA SER A 94 17.14 -2.34 11.14
C SER A 94 16.18 -2.29 9.94
N SER A 95 15.03 -2.98 10.02
CA SER A 95 13.96 -2.85 9.02
C SER A 95 13.39 -1.44 8.99
N ALA A 96 13.08 -0.85 10.15
CA ALA A 96 12.58 0.53 10.22
C ALA A 96 13.61 1.55 9.70
N ARG A 97 14.91 1.36 9.98
CA ARG A 97 16.01 2.16 9.39
C ARG A 97 16.05 2.04 7.86
N LEU A 98 15.92 0.84 7.31
CA LEU A 98 15.87 0.62 5.85
C LEU A 98 14.65 1.33 5.21
N LEU A 99 13.46 1.18 5.80
CA LEU A 99 12.25 1.84 5.30
C LEU A 99 12.35 3.36 5.38
N MET A 100 12.92 3.93 6.45
CA MET A 100 13.18 5.37 6.52
C MET A 100 14.18 5.83 5.45
N ALA A 101 15.24 5.08 5.18
CA ALA A 101 16.23 5.45 4.17
C ALA A 101 15.62 5.49 2.76
N LEU A 102 14.78 4.50 2.44
CA LEU A 102 14.00 4.42 1.21
C LEU A 102 12.94 5.54 1.12
N ALA A 103 12.18 5.77 2.19
CA ALA A 103 11.18 6.84 2.28
C ALA A 103 11.79 8.24 2.07
N ARG A 104 12.95 8.51 2.68
CA ARG A 104 13.73 9.74 2.41
C ARG A 104 14.22 9.82 0.95
N GLY A 105 14.46 8.68 0.31
CA GLY A 105 14.75 8.58 -1.12
C GLY A 105 13.56 9.00 -1.99
N ILE A 106 12.38 8.43 -1.72
CA ILE A 106 11.11 8.76 -2.40
C ILE A 106 10.83 10.26 -2.24
N TRP A 107 10.85 10.76 -1.00
CA TRP A 107 10.61 12.17 -0.71
C TRP A 107 11.55 13.11 -1.48
N ARG A 108 12.87 12.85 -1.46
CA ARG A 108 13.83 13.65 -2.23
C ARG A 108 13.56 13.59 -3.74
N SER A 109 13.23 12.42 -4.29
CA SER A 109 12.92 12.28 -5.71
C SER A 109 11.65 13.06 -6.08
N TRP A 110 10.59 12.94 -5.27
CA TRP A 110 9.29 13.59 -5.47
C TRP A 110 9.36 15.12 -5.46
N GLU A 111 10.02 15.71 -4.44
CA GLU A 111 10.12 17.17 -4.30
C GLU A 111 11.05 17.81 -5.33
N ASN A 112 12.08 17.09 -5.80
CA ASN A 112 13.15 17.68 -6.62
C ASN A 112 13.02 17.39 -8.12
N GLY A 113 11.79 17.23 -8.63
CA GLY A 113 11.55 17.04 -10.07
C GLY A 113 11.87 15.64 -10.57
N LEU A 114 11.60 14.60 -9.76
CA LEU A 114 11.81 13.18 -10.11
C LEU A 114 13.28 12.84 -10.45
N LYS A 115 14.22 13.57 -9.84
CA LYS A 115 15.66 13.28 -9.94
C LYS A 115 15.99 11.85 -9.51
N ALA A 116 17.04 11.31 -10.12
CA ALA A 116 17.58 9.98 -9.81
C ALA A 116 17.89 9.88 -8.29
N PRO A 117 17.48 8.79 -7.63
CA PRO A 117 17.65 8.65 -6.20
C PRO A 117 19.09 8.30 -5.83
N ARG A 118 19.58 8.88 -4.73
CA ARG A 118 20.83 8.46 -4.09
C ARG A 118 20.56 7.23 -3.23
N SER A 119 21.16 6.09 -3.57
CA SER A 119 20.84 4.79 -2.96
C SER A 119 21.68 4.47 -1.72
N GLY A 120 22.86 5.06 -1.57
CA GLY A 120 23.89 4.65 -0.59
C GLY A 120 23.42 4.47 0.86
N ALA A 121 22.53 5.34 1.37
CA ALA A 121 21.97 5.20 2.71
C ALA A 121 21.02 3.99 2.85
N ALA A 122 20.22 3.70 1.82
CA ALA A 122 19.37 2.52 1.78
C ALA A 122 20.20 1.24 1.60
N LEU A 123 21.27 1.28 0.80
CA LEU A 123 22.21 0.16 0.67
C LEU A 123 22.96 -0.14 1.97
N SER A 124 23.28 0.87 2.80
CA SER A 124 23.86 0.64 4.15
C SER A 124 22.85 -0.08 5.04
N ALA A 125 21.66 0.49 5.22
CA ALA A 125 20.62 -0.10 6.07
C ALA A 125 20.18 -1.50 5.61
N LEU A 126 20.21 -1.76 4.30
CA LEU A 126 19.95 -3.09 3.73
C LEU A 126 21.05 -4.10 4.13
N ARG A 127 22.33 -3.71 4.07
CA ARG A 127 23.45 -4.55 4.51
C ARG A 127 23.41 -4.81 6.02
N GLU A 128 23.07 -3.79 6.81
CA GLU A 128 22.86 -3.91 8.26
C GLU A 128 21.77 -4.94 8.59
N LEU A 129 20.63 -4.89 7.89
CA LEU A 129 19.56 -5.87 8.04
C LEU A 129 19.95 -7.27 7.55
N ALA A 130 20.66 -7.37 6.41
CA ALA A 130 21.09 -8.65 5.83
C ALA A 130 22.17 -9.37 6.67
N ALA A 131 22.92 -8.63 7.50
CA ALA A 131 23.94 -9.15 8.41
C ALA A 131 23.35 -9.78 9.69
N LEU A 132 22.07 -9.58 9.97
CA LEU A 132 21.39 -10.21 11.10
C LEU A 132 21.13 -11.71 10.84
N ASP A 133 20.82 -12.42 11.92
CA ASP A 133 20.21 -13.73 11.82
C ASP A 133 18.73 -13.55 11.46
N LEU A 134 18.38 -13.96 10.24
CA LEU A 134 17.05 -13.82 9.67
C LEU A 134 16.49 -15.22 9.41
N PRO A 135 15.19 -15.47 9.66
CA PRO A 135 14.56 -16.74 9.34
C PRO A 135 14.68 -17.05 7.85
N ASP A 136 14.73 -18.34 7.49
CA ASP A 136 14.85 -18.78 6.09
C ASP A 136 13.67 -18.32 5.23
N GLU A 137 12.47 -18.30 5.82
CA GLU A 137 11.22 -17.91 5.17
C GLU A 137 10.33 -17.05 6.10
N VAL A 138 9.58 -16.10 5.51
CA VAL A 138 8.55 -15.30 6.19
C VAL A 138 7.30 -15.17 5.35
N LEU A 139 6.14 -15.15 5.99
CA LEU A 139 4.85 -14.95 5.33
C LEU A 139 4.51 -13.45 5.24
N CYS A 140 4.53 -12.90 4.04
CA CYS A 140 4.24 -11.48 3.78
C CYS A 140 2.82 -11.32 3.20
N ALA A 141 2.00 -10.47 3.80
CA ALA A 141 0.67 -10.17 3.29
C ALA A 141 0.73 -9.14 2.17
N ARG A 142 -0.15 -9.27 1.15
CA ARG A 142 -0.29 -8.24 0.11
C ARG A 142 -0.79 -6.91 0.71
N PRO A 143 -0.08 -5.78 0.53
CA PRO A 143 -0.56 -4.46 0.87
C PRO A 143 -1.57 -4.00 -0.17
N GLU A 144 -2.86 -4.13 0.16
CA GLU A 144 -3.95 -3.91 -0.79
C GLU A 144 -4.03 -2.46 -1.28
N GLY A 145 -3.77 -1.47 -0.43
CA GLY A 145 -3.69 -0.06 -0.80
C GLY A 145 -2.82 0.20 -2.01
N PHE A 146 -1.60 -0.36 -2.02
CA PHE A 146 -0.66 -0.25 -3.14
C PHE A 146 -1.11 -1.08 -4.37
N ALA A 147 -1.69 -2.26 -4.16
CA ALA A 147 -2.07 -3.18 -5.23
C ALA A 147 -3.38 -2.79 -5.97
N PHE A 148 -4.30 -2.11 -5.27
CA PHE A 148 -5.72 -2.02 -5.63
C PHE A 148 -6.35 -0.64 -5.42
N TYR A 149 -6.10 0.04 -4.31
CA TYR A 149 -6.89 1.22 -3.91
C TYR A 149 -6.26 2.58 -4.26
N ALA A 150 -5.11 2.58 -4.95
CA ALA A 150 -4.37 3.79 -5.29
C ALA A 150 -3.97 4.60 -4.06
N VAL A 151 -3.47 3.89 -3.02
CA VAL A 151 -2.74 4.48 -1.92
C VAL A 151 -1.31 4.71 -2.39
N TYR A 152 -0.80 5.93 -2.26
CA TYR A 152 0.51 6.35 -2.77
C TYR A 152 1.44 6.74 -1.61
N PRO A 153 2.69 6.24 -1.54
CA PRO A 153 3.69 6.67 -0.54
C PRO A 153 3.84 8.20 -0.41
N GLU A 154 3.75 8.89 -1.54
CA GLU A 154 3.91 10.33 -1.71
C GLU A 154 2.75 11.09 -1.04
N ALA A 155 1.56 10.48 -0.96
CA ALA A 155 0.43 11.05 -0.24
C ALA A 155 0.68 11.13 1.27
N TYR A 156 1.35 10.13 1.86
CA TYR A 156 1.70 10.14 3.29
C TYR A 156 2.83 11.11 3.60
N LEU A 157 3.79 11.28 2.67
CA LEU A 157 4.81 12.33 2.74
C LEU A 157 4.21 13.74 2.67
N ARG A 158 3.14 13.93 1.89
CA ARG A 158 2.42 15.21 1.82
C ARG A 158 1.54 15.44 3.04
N ALA A 159 0.75 14.45 3.47
CA ALA A 159 -0.09 14.53 4.67
C ALA A 159 0.73 14.83 5.94
N ALA A 160 1.93 14.26 6.05
CA ALA A 160 2.84 14.53 7.17
C ALA A 160 3.44 15.96 7.18
N ALA A 161 3.24 16.76 6.12
CA ALA A 161 3.62 18.17 6.13
C ALA A 161 2.68 19.05 6.97
N ASP A 162 1.44 18.61 7.19
CA ASP A 162 0.40 19.38 7.90
C ASP A 162 0.43 19.20 9.43
N LEU A 163 1.28 18.28 9.94
CA LEU A 163 1.48 18.07 11.38
C LEU A 163 2.52 19.03 11.94
N THR A 164 2.05 20.08 12.62
CA THR A 164 2.89 21.01 13.40
C THR A 164 3.12 20.49 14.82
N ALA A 165 4.28 19.91 15.09
CA ALA A 165 4.73 19.54 16.44
C ALA A 165 6.27 19.56 16.51
N ASP A 166 6.84 20.01 17.65
CA ASP A 166 8.30 20.10 17.83
C ASP A 166 9.01 18.74 17.79
N SER A 167 8.28 17.68 18.16
CA SER A 167 8.71 16.30 18.05
C SER A 167 7.50 15.38 17.86
N ALA A 168 7.70 14.25 17.18
CA ALA A 168 6.65 13.28 16.93
C ALA A 168 7.13 11.84 17.14
N ARG A 169 6.29 11.01 17.76
CA ARG A 169 6.43 9.55 17.76
C ARG A 169 5.51 8.96 16.72
N VAL A 170 6.05 8.19 15.79
CA VAL A 170 5.26 7.55 14.74
C VAL A 170 5.04 6.07 15.07
N VAL A 171 3.79 5.63 15.02
CA VAL A 171 3.34 4.27 15.31
C VAL A 171 2.63 3.72 14.07
N GLY A 172 3.25 2.74 13.42
CA GLY A 172 2.69 2.04 12.27
C GLY A 172 1.90 0.82 12.69
N ILE A 173 0.64 0.75 12.24
CA ILE A 173 -0.20 -0.42 12.44
C ILE A 173 0.14 -1.46 11.37
N ARG A 174 0.53 -2.67 11.77
CA ARG A 174 0.74 -3.79 10.83
C ARG A 174 -0.62 -4.24 10.27
N SER A 175 -0.78 -4.47 8.97
CA SER A 175 0.22 -4.78 7.93
C SER A 175 0.88 -3.57 7.24
N ILE A 176 0.21 -2.95 6.26
CA ILE A 176 0.77 -1.91 5.37
C ILE A 176 1.24 -0.65 6.12
N GLY A 177 0.63 -0.34 7.26
CA GLY A 177 0.93 0.84 8.07
C GLY A 177 2.37 0.94 8.57
N LEU A 178 3.16 -0.15 8.61
CA LEU A 178 4.60 -0.07 8.91
C LEU A 178 5.37 0.73 7.85
N GLY A 179 5.12 0.44 6.56
CA GLY A 179 5.71 1.22 5.46
C GLY A 179 5.22 2.67 5.50
N LEU A 180 3.90 2.85 5.63
CA LEU A 180 3.28 4.18 5.68
C LEU A 180 3.83 5.04 6.83
N ALA A 181 4.06 4.43 8.00
CA ALA A 181 4.70 5.09 9.14
C ALA A 181 6.14 5.51 8.86
N ALA A 182 6.91 4.75 8.09
CA ALA A 182 8.28 5.14 7.72
C ALA A 182 8.32 6.38 6.83
N LEU A 183 7.30 6.60 5.99
CA LEU A 183 7.13 7.82 5.20
C LEU A 183 6.79 9.02 6.09
N VAL A 184 5.81 8.86 6.98
CA VAL A 184 5.44 9.90 7.96
C VAL A 184 6.65 10.28 8.84
N ALA A 185 7.36 9.29 9.40
CA ALA A 185 8.56 9.51 10.20
C ALA A 185 9.70 10.18 9.41
N ALA A 186 9.91 9.77 8.15
CA ALA A 186 10.92 10.38 7.27
C ALA A 186 10.62 11.85 6.95
N ARG A 187 9.34 12.22 6.76
CA ARG A 187 8.91 13.61 6.52
C ARG A 187 9.06 14.49 7.75
N LEU A 188 8.63 13.99 8.91
CA LEU A 188 8.69 14.68 10.20
C LEU A 188 10.11 14.77 10.79
N SER A 189 11.10 14.13 10.15
CA SER A 189 12.45 13.94 10.70
C SER A 189 12.47 13.26 12.09
N ALA A 190 11.44 12.47 12.37
CA ALA A 190 11.29 11.72 13.61
C ALA A 190 12.23 10.51 13.68
N SER A 191 12.31 9.88 14.86
CA SER A 191 12.92 8.56 15.04
C SER A 191 12.22 7.48 14.18
N PRO A 192 12.88 6.33 13.92
CA PRO A 192 12.25 5.21 13.22
C PRO A 192 10.88 4.82 13.82
N PRO A 193 9.87 4.53 12.98
CA PRO A 193 8.53 4.24 13.45
C PRO A 193 8.50 2.95 14.27
N VAL A 194 7.67 2.93 15.32
CA VAL A 194 7.39 1.70 16.06
C VAL A 194 6.28 0.93 15.34
N SER A 195 6.48 -0.37 15.17
CA SER A 195 5.53 -1.27 14.52
C SER A 195 4.68 -2.01 15.55
N ILE A 196 3.34 -2.00 15.42
CA ILE A 196 2.44 -2.68 16.35
C ILE A 196 1.41 -3.53 15.59
N ARG A 197 1.09 -4.72 16.11
CA ARG A 197 0.03 -5.62 15.60
C ARG A 197 -1.16 -5.66 16.55
N PRO A 198 -2.28 -5.00 16.21
CA PRO A 198 -3.54 -5.23 16.90
C PRO A 198 -4.07 -6.65 16.64
N ILE A 199 -4.37 -7.38 17.71
CA ILE A 199 -4.86 -8.77 17.71
C ILE A 199 -6.32 -8.85 18.21
N GLY A 200 -6.88 -10.06 18.30
CA GLY A 200 -8.26 -10.27 18.74
C GLY A 200 -9.29 -10.04 17.62
N HIS A 201 -10.56 -9.87 17.99
CA HIS A 201 -11.67 -9.79 17.05
C HIS A 201 -11.53 -8.58 16.08
N PRO A 202 -11.89 -8.69 14.78
CA PRO A 202 -11.75 -7.58 13.82
C PRO A 202 -12.50 -6.29 14.18
N PHE A 203 -13.48 -6.35 15.08
CA PHE A 203 -14.22 -5.18 15.59
C PHE A 203 -13.92 -4.84 17.07
N ASP A 204 -13.05 -5.61 17.72
CA ASP A 204 -12.54 -5.34 19.09
C ASP A 204 -11.06 -5.72 19.17
N ARG A 205 -10.25 -5.03 18.35
CA ARG A 205 -8.81 -5.22 18.36
C ARG A 205 -8.19 -4.72 19.66
N ARG A 206 -7.15 -5.40 20.12
CA ARG A 206 -6.38 -5.11 21.34
C ARG A 206 -4.89 -5.23 21.04
N LEU A 207 -4.04 -4.65 21.87
CA LEU A 207 -2.60 -4.75 21.73
C LEU A 207 -2.05 -5.80 22.70
N SER A 208 -0.97 -6.47 22.30
CA SER A 208 -0.14 -7.31 23.16
C SER A 208 1.27 -6.77 22.98
N ILE A 209 1.79 -6.03 23.96
CA ILE A 209 3.03 -5.26 23.89
C ILE A 209 3.82 -5.51 25.17
N ARG A 210 5.11 -5.79 25.05
CA ARG A 210 6.02 -5.94 26.18
C ARG A 210 6.37 -4.57 26.78
N ASP A 211 6.49 -4.50 28.10
CA ASP A 211 6.68 -3.24 28.85
C ASP A 211 7.85 -2.39 28.32
N ASP A 212 8.96 -3.00 27.94
CA ASP A 212 10.14 -2.29 27.40
C ASP A 212 9.86 -1.60 26.04
N LEU A 213 8.95 -2.12 25.23
CA LEU A 213 8.47 -1.46 24.01
C LEU A 213 7.42 -0.39 24.32
N ALA A 214 6.55 -0.62 25.31
CA ALA A 214 5.58 0.39 25.76
C ALA A 214 6.32 1.64 26.31
N ASP A 215 7.28 1.43 27.21
CA ASP A 215 8.20 2.45 27.70
C ASP A 215 8.95 3.12 26.56
N ALA A 216 9.46 2.34 25.59
CA ALA A 216 10.15 2.91 24.44
C ALA A 216 9.23 3.84 23.63
N ILE A 217 7.96 3.48 23.39
CA ILE A 217 6.97 4.32 22.67
C ILE A 217 6.67 5.62 23.43
N LEU A 218 6.48 5.53 24.74
CA LEU A 218 6.03 6.64 25.60
C LEU A 218 7.17 7.60 26.00
N ARG A 219 8.43 7.15 25.89
CA ARG A 219 9.63 7.92 26.23
C ARG A 219 9.70 9.28 25.53
N ASP A 220 10.33 10.23 26.24
CA ASP A 220 10.69 11.58 25.79
C ASP A 220 9.49 12.51 25.53
N GLU A 221 8.27 12.09 25.94
CA GLU A 221 7.03 12.88 25.89
C GLU A 221 6.88 13.72 24.60
N PRO A 222 6.81 13.08 23.41
CA PRO A 222 6.81 13.77 22.14
C PRO A 222 5.61 14.72 21.97
N GLY A 223 5.81 15.85 21.28
CA GLY A 223 4.76 16.83 21.02
C GLY A 223 3.51 16.22 20.37
N ALA A 224 3.70 15.23 19.49
CA ALA A 224 2.63 14.45 18.88
C ALA A 224 2.91 12.94 18.84
N PHE A 225 1.84 12.15 18.81
CA PHE A 225 1.80 10.73 18.46
C PHE A 225 1.04 10.57 17.14
N ALA A 226 1.75 10.15 16.09
CA ALA A 226 1.21 9.90 14.76
C ALA A 226 0.91 8.42 14.59
N ILE A 227 -0.37 8.04 14.58
CA ILE A 227 -0.82 6.66 14.33
C ILE A 227 -1.11 6.53 12.82
N VAL A 228 -0.51 5.53 12.16
CA VAL A 228 -0.48 5.43 10.69
C VAL A 228 -0.92 4.04 10.22
N ASP A 229 -1.89 4.01 9.29
CA ASP A 229 -2.40 2.79 8.64
C ASP A 229 -3.14 3.15 7.34
N GLU A 230 -3.48 2.15 6.52
CA GLU A 230 -4.37 2.34 5.35
C GLU A 230 -5.82 2.63 5.75
N GLY A 231 -6.31 2.05 6.85
CA GLY A 231 -7.73 2.12 7.26
C GLY A 231 -8.26 3.54 7.56
N PRO A 232 -9.45 3.70 8.17
CA PRO A 232 -10.22 2.68 8.89
C PRO A 232 -11.19 1.89 8.00
N GLY A 233 -11.14 0.55 8.12
CA GLY A 233 -12.15 -0.33 7.53
C GLY A 233 -13.48 -0.37 8.32
N LEU A 234 -14.15 -1.53 8.29
CA LEU A 234 -15.51 -1.74 8.83
C LEU A 234 -15.74 -1.30 10.29
N SER A 235 -14.69 -1.30 11.12
CA SER A 235 -14.76 -0.98 12.55
C SER A 235 -13.82 0.15 13.01
N GLY A 236 -12.78 0.48 12.23
CA GLY A 236 -11.67 1.33 12.69
C GLY A 236 -10.94 0.85 13.94
N SER A 237 -11.17 -0.38 14.43
CA SER A 237 -10.71 -0.79 15.76
C SER A 237 -9.20 -0.94 15.89
N SER A 238 -8.45 -1.07 14.80
CA SER A 238 -6.97 -1.06 14.82
C SER A 238 -6.43 0.30 15.29
N PHE A 239 -6.89 1.40 14.66
CA PHE A 239 -6.65 2.77 15.15
C PHE A 239 -7.19 2.97 16.57
N GLY A 240 -8.38 2.43 16.83
CA GLY A 240 -9.02 2.44 18.14
C GLY A 240 -8.14 1.84 19.24
N ALA A 241 -7.48 0.71 18.97
CA ALA A 241 -6.63 -0.01 19.93
C ALA A 241 -5.33 0.75 20.25
N VAL A 242 -4.65 1.31 19.24
CA VAL A 242 -3.44 2.13 19.47
C VAL A 242 -3.78 3.40 20.24
N ALA A 243 -4.90 4.06 19.92
CA ALA A 243 -5.32 5.24 20.65
C ALA A 243 -5.91 4.95 22.04
N ASP A 244 -6.51 3.77 22.27
CA ASP A 244 -6.90 3.31 23.61
C ASP A 244 -5.63 3.13 24.48
N PHE A 245 -4.61 2.40 23.99
CA PHE A 245 -3.32 2.23 24.68
C PHE A 245 -2.65 3.57 25.05
N LEU A 246 -2.58 4.53 24.12
CA LEU A 246 -1.97 5.84 24.41
C LEU A 246 -2.76 6.62 25.47
N GLU A 247 -4.10 6.62 25.40
CA GLU A 247 -4.94 7.28 26.42
C GLU A 247 -4.84 6.61 27.80
N GLU A 248 -4.76 5.28 27.85
CA GLU A 248 -4.58 4.50 29.08
C GLU A 248 -3.25 4.82 29.77
N HIS A 249 -2.21 5.20 29.01
CA HIS A 249 -0.91 5.67 29.51
C HIS A 249 -0.83 7.21 29.64
N GLY A 250 -1.97 7.90 29.71
CA GLY A 250 -2.03 9.33 30.02
C GLY A 250 -1.76 10.30 28.85
N VAL A 251 -1.59 9.79 27.62
CA VAL A 251 -1.40 10.67 26.45
C VAL A 251 -2.69 11.43 26.16
N SER A 252 -2.62 12.76 26.22
CA SER A 252 -3.74 13.64 25.89
C SER A 252 -4.21 13.44 24.45
N ARG A 253 -5.54 13.33 24.26
CA ARG A 253 -6.20 13.26 22.94
C ARG A 253 -5.74 14.31 21.93
N ARG A 254 -5.35 15.50 22.40
CA ARG A 254 -4.86 16.59 21.55
C ARG A 254 -3.49 16.30 20.92
N ARG A 255 -2.72 15.38 21.48
CA ARG A 255 -1.42 14.90 20.97
C ARG A 255 -1.58 13.70 20.04
N ILE A 256 -2.77 13.11 19.87
CA ILE A 256 -3.00 11.91 19.05
C ILE A 256 -3.51 12.33 17.67
N HIS A 257 -2.73 12.03 16.63
CA HIS A 257 -3.05 12.34 15.24
C HIS A 257 -3.18 11.04 14.43
N PHE A 258 -4.20 10.97 13.56
CA PHE A 258 -4.40 9.83 12.67
C PHE A 258 -3.93 10.15 11.24
N PHE A 259 -3.26 9.18 10.62
CA PHE A 259 -2.86 9.20 9.21
C PHE A 259 -3.50 8.02 8.47
N PRO A 260 -4.77 8.16 8.02
CA PRO A 260 -5.47 7.19 7.19
C PRO A 260 -5.33 7.46 5.70
N SER A 261 -5.71 6.47 4.86
CA SER A 261 -5.78 6.67 3.39
C SER A 261 -6.99 7.48 2.92
N HIS A 262 -8.01 7.64 3.76
CA HIS A 262 -9.21 8.42 3.48
C HIS A 262 -9.71 9.15 4.74
N ASP A 263 -10.41 10.27 4.53
CA ASP A 263 -10.93 11.15 5.59
C ASP A 263 -12.25 10.67 6.21
N GLY A 264 -12.95 9.76 5.51
CA GLY A 264 -14.25 9.22 5.87
C GLY A 264 -14.34 8.55 7.27
N ASP A 265 -15.57 8.44 7.75
CA ASP A 265 -15.91 7.77 9.00
C ASP A 265 -15.60 6.26 8.96
N PRO A 266 -15.21 5.62 10.08
CA PRO A 266 -15.17 4.17 10.20
C PRO A 266 -16.55 3.57 9.92
N GLY A 267 -16.54 2.33 9.41
CA GLY A 267 -17.74 1.60 9.03
C GLY A 267 -18.73 1.33 10.17
N PRO A 268 -19.85 0.64 9.90
CA PRO A 268 -20.96 0.51 10.85
C PRO A 268 -20.60 -0.27 12.13
N GLN A 269 -19.51 -1.05 12.14
CA GLN A 269 -19.11 -1.91 13.27
C GLN A 269 -18.18 -1.22 14.29
N VAL A 270 -17.98 0.11 14.16
CA VAL A 270 -17.16 0.88 15.11
C VAL A 270 -17.87 1.11 16.44
N LYS A 271 -17.12 1.01 17.54
CA LYS A 271 -17.61 1.33 18.88
C LYS A 271 -17.87 2.84 19.02
N THR A 272 -18.92 3.23 19.74
CA THR A 272 -19.31 4.65 19.95
C THR A 272 -18.14 5.53 20.41
N ARG A 273 -17.31 5.04 21.34
CA ARG A 273 -16.11 5.75 21.83
C ARG A 273 -15.07 6.00 20.73
N HIS A 274 -14.87 5.01 19.85
CA HIS A 274 -13.92 5.10 18.74
C HIS A 274 -14.44 6.03 17.64
N ARG A 275 -15.74 6.00 17.32
CA ARG A 275 -16.36 6.97 16.39
C ARG A 275 -16.27 8.41 16.93
N HIS A 276 -16.52 8.61 18.22
CA HIS A 276 -16.37 9.91 18.86
C HIS A 276 -14.91 10.39 18.80
N ARG A 277 -13.94 9.54 19.15
CA ARG A 277 -12.50 9.88 19.03
C ARG A 277 -12.14 10.23 17.59
N TRP A 278 -12.52 9.39 16.62
CA TRP A 278 -12.20 9.57 15.20
C TRP A 278 -12.60 10.96 14.68
N ARG A 279 -13.84 11.36 14.94
CA ARG A 279 -14.39 12.63 14.45
C ARG A 279 -13.73 13.86 15.07
N ASN A 280 -13.33 13.78 16.34
CA ASN A 280 -12.75 14.89 17.10
C ASN A 280 -11.21 14.97 17.08
N ALA A 281 -10.52 13.88 16.73
CA ALA A 281 -9.07 13.87 16.60
C ALA A 281 -8.63 14.51 15.25
N PRO A 282 -7.46 15.16 15.20
CA PRO A 282 -6.85 15.56 13.94
C PRO A 282 -6.60 14.35 13.04
N ARG A 283 -6.97 14.48 11.76
CA ARG A 283 -6.76 13.47 10.72
C ARG A 283 -6.01 14.13 9.56
N HIS A 284 -4.91 13.51 9.14
CA HIS A 284 -4.02 13.98 8.10
C HIS A 284 -4.10 13.02 6.91
N THR A 285 -4.68 13.49 5.80
CA THR A 285 -5.00 12.62 4.66
C THR A 285 -4.82 13.37 3.35
N ILE A 286 -4.17 12.72 2.39
CA ILE A 286 -4.10 13.17 1.00
C ILE A 286 -4.60 12.01 0.13
N GLY A 287 -5.65 12.26 -0.65
CA GLY A 287 -6.14 11.28 -1.63
C GLY A 287 -5.34 11.32 -2.93
N PHE A 288 -5.50 10.29 -3.76
CA PHE A 288 -4.94 10.27 -5.12
C PHE A 288 -5.29 11.53 -5.94
N ASP A 289 -6.54 12.01 -5.80
CA ASP A 289 -7.06 13.15 -6.55
C ASP A 289 -6.36 14.46 -6.17
N ASP A 290 -6.00 14.63 -4.89
CA ASP A 290 -5.19 15.76 -4.42
C ASP A 290 -3.71 15.59 -4.78
N LEU A 291 -3.19 14.36 -4.80
CA LEU A 291 -1.79 14.08 -5.14
C LEU A 291 -1.50 14.29 -6.64
N ALA A 292 -2.29 13.68 -7.52
CA ALA A 292 -1.95 13.46 -8.92
C ALA A 292 -2.92 14.08 -9.93
N LEU A 293 -4.13 14.49 -9.52
CA LEU A 293 -5.06 15.26 -10.37
C LEU A 293 -5.03 16.77 -10.06
N ARG A 294 -4.71 17.13 -8.80
CA ARG A 294 -4.51 18.51 -8.31
C ARG A 294 -3.10 18.67 -7.68
N PRO A 295 -2.02 18.33 -8.41
CA PRO A 295 -0.67 18.28 -7.87
C PRO A 295 -0.16 19.66 -7.42
N GLN A 296 0.76 19.68 -6.45
CA GLN A 296 1.44 20.91 -6.03
C GLN A 296 2.51 21.36 -7.03
N GLN A 297 3.10 20.42 -7.78
CA GLN A 297 4.11 20.68 -8.80
C GLN A 297 3.78 19.96 -10.11
N PRO A 298 4.05 20.53 -11.30
CA PRO A 298 3.61 19.95 -12.58
C PRO A 298 4.02 18.49 -12.80
N TRP A 299 5.23 18.10 -12.41
CA TRP A 299 5.75 16.73 -12.57
C TRP A 299 5.09 15.68 -11.67
N GLN A 300 4.36 16.11 -10.64
CA GLN A 300 3.64 15.23 -9.70
C GLN A 300 2.28 14.78 -10.26
N GLY A 301 1.77 15.41 -11.33
CA GLY A 301 0.46 15.10 -11.90
C GLY A 301 0.47 13.89 -12.82
N LEU A 302 -0.58 13.05 -12.77
CA LEU A 302 -0.77 11.90 -13.65
C LEU A 302 -0.62 12.27 -15.13
N ARG A 303 -1.14 13.43 -15.54
CA ARG A 303 -1.01 13.97 -16.90
C ARG A 303 0.46 14.13 -17.34
N ALA A 304 1.36 14.52 -16.44
CA ALA A 304 2.79 14.65 -16.73
C ALA A 304 3.49 13.29 -16.79
N TRP A 305 3.02 12.28 -16.05
CA TRP A 305 3.61 10.93 -16.03
C TRP A 305 3.44 10.17 -17.34
N VAL A 306 2.46 10.55 -18.16
CA VAL A 306 2.10 9.90 -19.44
C VAL A 306 2.18 10.86 -20.63
N ALA A 307 2.66 12.10 -20.44
CA ALA A 307 2.69 13.11 -21.50
C ALA A 307 3.60 12.72 -22.67
N ASP A 308 4.66 11.96 -22.40
CA ASP A 308 5.61 11.42 -23.38
C ASP A 308 5.00 10.32 -24.28
N LEU A 309 3.85 9.76 -23.90
CA LEU A 309 3.18 8.67 -24.61
C LEU A 309 2.15 9.17 -25.63
N ALA A 310 1.73 10.43 -25.54
CA ALA A 310 0.79 11.02 -26.47
C ALA A 310 1.52 11.56 -27.72
N GLU A 311 1.02 11.22 -28.91
CA GLU A 311 1.59 11.67 -30.19
C GLU A 311 1.57 13.19 -30.37
N THR A 312 0.69 13.87 -29.63
CA THR A 312 0.57 15.33 -29.55
C THR A 312 0.36 15.76 -28.11
N ALA A 313 0.53 17.06 -27.83
CA ALA A 313 0.25 17.60 -26.52
C ALA A 313 -1.15 17.16 -26.03
N PRO A 314 -1.29 16.67 -24.80
CA PRO A 314 -2.58 16.23 -24.31
C PRO A 314 -3.53 17.42 -24.20
N ALA A 315 -4.71 17.33 -24.82
CA ALA A 315 -5.80 18.28 -24.64
C ALA A 315 -6.43 18.09 -23.24
N SER A 316 -6.96 16.90 -22.94
CA SER A 316 -7.65 16.59 -21.68
C SER A 316 -7.22 15.27 -21.03
N LEU A 317 -7.60 15.09 -19.77
CA LEU A 317 -7.49 13.86 -19.00
C LEU A 317 -8.84 13.60 -18.31
N ASP A 318 -9.74 12.89 -18.99
CA ASP A 318 -11.13 12.73 -18.57
C ASP A 318 -11.26 11.55 -17.59
N ASP A 319 -11.73 11.77 -16.35
CA ASP A 319 -11.97 10.68 -15.39
C ASP A 319 -13.25 9.91 -15.71
N ILE A 320 -13.07 8.67 -16.16
CA ILE A 320 -14.13 7.74 -16.58
C ILE A 320 -14.33 6.59 -15.59
N SER A 321 -13.77 6.71 -14.37
CA SER A 321 -13.86 5.74 -13.27
C SER A 321 -15.28 5.58 -12.71
N GLY A 322 -15.48 4.59 -11.84
CA GLY A 322 -16.73 4.42 -11.09
C GLY A 322 -17.97 4.24 -11.97
N GLY A 323 -17.82 3.61 -13.13
CA GLY A 323 -18.92 3.39 -14.07
C GLY A 323 -19.22 4.56 -15.01
N ARG A 324 -18.52 5.71 -14.92
CA ARG A 324 -18.76 6.89 -15.78
C ARG A 324 -18.47 6.61 -17.26
N TRP A 325 -17.57 5.68 -17.56
CA TRP A 325 -17.32 5.19 -18.93
C TRP A 325 -18.60 4.75 -19.68
N ARG A 326 -19.68 4.37 -18.98
CA ARG A 326 -20.95 3.98 -19.61
C ARG A 326 -21.61 5.15 -20.35
N ALA A 327 -21.52 6.37 -19.81
CA ALA A 327 -22.00 7.60 -20.47
C ALA A 327 -21.31 7.89 -21.81
N LEU A 328 -20.09 7.37 -22.03
CA LEU A 328 -19.36 7.53 -23.29
C LEU A 328 -19.75 6.50 -24.35
N ARG A 329 -20.36 5.36 -23.95
CA ARG A 329 -20.68 4.25 -24.87
C ARG A 329 -22.17 4.08 -25.15
N TYR A 330 -23.02 4.46 -24.20
CA TYR A 330 -24.46 4.25 -24.20
C TYR A 330 -25.20 5.58 -24.12
N ARG A 331 -26.22 5.77 -24.95
CA ARG A 331 -26.93 7.05 -25.11
C ARG A 331 -27.93 7.32 -23.98
N GLN A 332 -28.51 6.29 -23.38
CA GLN A 332 -29.47 6.40 -22.28
C GLN A 332 -28.96 5.62 -21.07
N GLU A 333 -29.27 6.09 -19.86
CA GLU A 333 -28.92 5.37 -18.61
C GLU A 333 -29.63 4.02 -18.50
N ALA A 334 -30.80 3.87 -19.12
CA ALA A 334 -31.53 2.61 -19.19
C ALA A 334 -30.75 1.50 -19.95
N ASP A 335 -29.86 1.87 -20.86
CA ASP A 335 -29.00 0.94 -21.62
C ASP A 335 -27.71 0.58 -20.87
N TRP A 336 -27.47 1.15 -19.69
CA TRP A 336 -26.19 1.00 -19.00
C TRP A 336 -26.03 -0.42 -18.43
N PRO A 337 -24.93 -1.13 -18.76
CA PRO A 337 -24.66 -2.42 -18.15
C PRO A 337 -24.43 -2.28 -16.64
N PRO A 338 -24.76 -3.31 -15.85
CA PRO A 338 -24.47 -3.33 -14.43
C PRO A 338 -22.96 -3.18 -14.19
N ALA A 339 -22.59 -2.41 -13.18
CA ALA A 339 -21.19 -2.15 -12.82
C ALA A 339 -21.03 -2.13 -11.30
N HIS A 340 -20.07 -2.89 -10.77
CA HIS A 340 -19.72 -2.85 -9.36
C HIS A 340 -18.82 -1.63 -9.08
N VAL A 341 -19.40 -0.42 -9.13
CA VAL A 341 -18.65 0.86 -9.14
C VAL A 341 -17.65 1.01 -7.99
N GLN A 342 -17.94 0.45 -6.80
CA GLN A 342 -17.06 0.46 -5.63
C GLN A 342 -15.77 -0.37 -5.79
N GLN A 343 -15.74 -1.35 -6.70
CA GLN A 343 -14.56 -2.19 -6.97
C GLN A 343 -13.86 -1.80 -8.29
N GLU A 344 -14.37 -0.79 -8.99
CA GLU A 344 -13.83 -0.37 -10.29
C GLU A 344 -12.48 0.34 -10.10
N ARG A 345 -11.45 -0.09 -10.84
CA ARG A 345 -10.14 0.58 -10.84
C ARG A 345 -10.24 1.95 -11.51
N ARG A 346 -9.52 2.93 -10.96
CA ARG A 346 -9.34 4.27 -11.54
C ARG A 346 -8.90 4.18 -13.00
N LYS A 347 -9.51 4.98 -13.86
CA LYS A 347 -9.31 4.97 -15.31
C LYS A 347 -9.61 6.35 -15.89
N PHE A 348 -8.76 6.78 -16.81
CA PHE A 348 -8.85 8.09 -17.45
C PHE A 348 -8.70 7.94 -18.96
N LEU A 349 -9.29 8.85 -19.73
CA LEU A 349 -8.97 9.02 -21.15
C LEU A 349 -8.07 10.24 -21.31
N LEU A 350 -6.82 10.01 -21.72
CA LEU A 350 -5.91 11.06 -22.15
C LEU A 350 -6.15 11.30 -23.65
N ARG A 351 -6.61 12.49 -24.02
CA ARG A 351 -6.85 12.87 -25.43
C ARG A 351 -5.75 13.80 -25.90
N GLY A 352 -5.15 13.53 -27.07
CA GLY A 352 -4.21 14.44 -27.74
C GLY A 352 -4.93 15.46 -28.60
N GLU A 353 -4.33 16.64 -28.79
CA GLU A 353 -4.89 17.73 -29.60
C GLU A 353 -5.18 17.33 -31.07
N ALA A 354 -4.37 16.44 -31.66
CA ALA A 354 -4.57 15.97 -33.04
C ALA A 354 -5.37 14.66 -33.18
N GLY A 355 -6.08 14.21 -32.13
CA GLY A 355 -7.05 13.10 -32.23
C GLY A 355 -6.62 11.73 -31.69
N GLY A 356 -5.40 11.60 -31.15
CA GLY A 356 -5.00 10.39 -30.41
C GLY A 356 -5.75 10.24 -29.07
N THR A 357 -6.02 9.02 -28.61
CA THR A 357 -6.61 8.75 -27.29
C THR A 357 -5.95 7.55 -26.62
N LEU A 358 -5.47 7.73 -25.38
CA LEU A 358 -4.95 6.66 -24.52
C LEU A 358 -5.91 6.38 -23.36
N LEU A 359 -6.10 5.10 -23.04
CA LEU A 359 -6.75 4.66 -21.81
C LEU A 359 -5.69 4.49 -20.73
N VAL A 360 -5.72 5.35 -19.71
CA VAL A 360 -4.77 5.35 -18.59
C VAL A 360 -5.44 4.70 -17.38
N LYS A 361 -5.06 3.47 -17.01
CA LYS A 361 -5.79 2.61 -16.05
C LYS A 361 -4.93 2.16 -14.88
N PHE A 362 -5.39 2.38 -13.65
CA PHE A 362 -4.65 1.98 -12.46
C PHE A 362 -4.55 0.46 -12.34
N ALA A 363 -3.31 0.00 -12.22
CA ALA A 363 -2.90 -1.39 -12.14
C ALA A 363 -2.17 -1.73 -10.82
N GLY A 364 -1.99 -0.79 -9.90
CA GLY A 364 -1.24 -1.03 -8.66
C GLY A 364 0.26 -0.77 -8.81
N LEU A 365 0.93 -0.48 -7.71
CA LEU A 365 2.32 -0.01 -7.69
C LEU A 365 3.35 -1.16 -7.70
N GLY A 366 4.56 -0.86 -8.19
CA GLY A 366 5.67 -1.81 -8.32
C GLY A 366 5.27 -3.13 -8.98
N ARG A 367 5.70 -4.25 -8.40
CA ARG A 367 5.40 -5.62 -8.88
C ARG A 367 3.92 -5.94 -9.08
N TYR A 368 3.01 -5.22 -8.42
CA TYR A 368 1.56 -5.44 -8.58
C TYR A 368 1.02 -4.90 -9.90
N GLY A 369 1.61 -3.81 -10.39
CA GLY A 369 1.35 -3.27 -11.72
C GLY A 369 2.08 -4.07 -12.79
N GLU A 370 3.35 -4.42 -12.56
CA GLU A 370 4.18 -5.21 -13.50
C GLU A 370 3.56 -6.59 -13.81
N ARG A 371 3.08 -7.33 -12.80
CA ARG A 371 2.34 -8.60 -13.02
C ARG A 371 0.98 -8.44 -13.72
N LYS A 372 0.47 -7.21 -13.83
CA LYS A 372 -0.71 -6.89 -14.65
C LYS A 372 -0.30 -6.38 -16.03
N LEU A 373 0.87 -5.75 -16.17
CA LEU A 373 1.50 -5.41 -17.45
C LEU A 373 1.81 -6.65 -18.29
N GLU A 374 2.49 -7.65 -17.71
CA GLU A 374 2.75 -8.96 -18.35
C GLU A 374 1.47 -9.58 -18.94
N ARG A 375 0.41 -9.61 -18.13
CA ARG A 375 -0.90 -10.13 -18.53
C ARG A 375 -1.58 -9.25 -19.58
N ALA A 376 -1.42 -7.93 -19.49
CA ALA A 376 -1.99 -7.00 -20.45
C ALA A 376 -1.31 -7.14 -21.82
N HIS A 377 0.00 -7.39 -21.87
CA HIS A 377 0.68 -7.74 -23.13
C HIS A 377 0.08 -9.01 -23.75
N ALA A 378 0.00 -10.12 -23.00
CA ALA A 378 -0.59 -11.36 -23.51
C ALA A 378 -2.04 -11.20 -23.99
N LEU A 379 -2.86 -10.41 -23.27
CA LEU A 379 -4.24 -10.10 -23.68
C LEU A 379 -4.31 -9.17 -24.91
N SER A 380 -3.34 -8.26 -25.07
CA SER A 380 -3.23 -7.36 -26.21
C SER A 380 -2.77 -8.09 -27.46
N GLU A 381 -1.81 -9.01 -27.34
CA GLU A 381 -1.30 -9.85 -28.43
C GLU A 381 -2.40 -10.80 -28.94
N ALA A 382 -3.24 -11.31 -28.04
CA ALA A 382 -4.42 -12.10 -28.37
C ALA A 382 -5.64 -11.26 -28.82
N GLY A 383 -5.52 -9.93 -28.93
CA GLY A 383 -6.58 -9.03 -29.42
C GLY A 383 -7.77 -8.81 -28.48
N PHE A 384 -7.70 -9.25 -27.22
CA PHE A 384 -8.78 -9.08 -26.23
C PHE A 384 -8.86 -7.67 -25.62
N ILE A 385 -7.77 -6.91 -25.66
CA ILE A 385 -7.70 -5.52 -25.18
C ILE A 385 -6.93 -4.63 -26.16
N PRO A 386 -7.08 -3.29 -26.11
CA PRO A 386 -6.26 -2.36 -26.89
C PRO A 386 -4.76 -2.53 -26.63
N LYS A 387 -3.93 -2.09 -27.59
CA LYS A 387 -2.47 -2.12 -27.49
C LYS A 387 -1.98 -1.46 -26.19
N VAL A 388 -1.21 -2.22 -25.40
CA VAL A 388 -0.49 -1.70 -24.25
C VAL A 388 0.67 -0.81 -24.75
N VAL A 389 0.74 0.41 -24.26
CA VAL A 389 1.76 1.40 -24.68
C VAL A 389 2.92 1.45 -23.68
N ALA A 390 2.63 1.53 -22.37
CA ALA A 390 3.65 1.60 -21.32
C ALA A 390 3.10 1.22 -19.95
N TYR A 391 3.97 1.25 -18.94
CA TYR A 391 3.60 1.34 -17.53
C TYR A 391 4.29 2.56 -16.90
N ARG A 392 3.56 3.31 -16.08
CA ARG A 392 4.00 4.56 -15.43
C ARG A 392 3.43 4.64 -14.02
N HIS A 393 4.25 4.35 -13.00
CA HIS A 393 3.98 4.57 -11.57
C HIS A 393 2.54 4.21 -11.13
N GLY A 394 2.16 2.96 -11.42
CA GLY A 394 0.86 2.40 -11.06
C GLY A 394 -0.19 2.40 -12.18
N PHE A 395 0.06 3.02 -13.32
CA PHE A 395 -0.86 3.07 -14.46
C PHE A 395 -0.34 2.30 -15.69
N LEU A 396 -1.25 1.56 -16.33
CA LEU A 396 -1.13 1.01 -17.70
C LEU A 396 -1.80 1.95 -18.70
#